data_AF-T0I0W4-F1
#
_entry.id   AF-T0I0W4-F1
#
_cell.length_a   1.000
_cell.length_b   1.000
_cell.length_c   1.000
_cell.angle_alpha   90.00
_cell.angle_beta   90.00
_cell.angle_gamma   90.00
#
_symmetry.space_group_name_H-M   'P 1'
#
loop_
_entity.id
_entity.type
_entity.pdbx_description
1 polymer ?
#
loop_
_entity_poly.entity_id
_entity_poly.type
_entity_poly.pdbx_seq_one_letter_code
_entity_poly.pdbx_strand_id
1 'polypeptide(L)'
;MNIGSFALKNGQIIGSIATATIDLHRLGLRPVDSSNDKAPFYEIMAWNGKRWAQIGALWEATSNSTGEVFYQGRLDDPSLPEPLQVMLFGDVEEGFRVVWNRPAPVRQNMDGTRQSRRRQRDDNFGEGNATEDGRITQDEEDHIPAF
;
A
#
# COMPACT_ATOMS: atom_id res chain seq x y z
N MET A 1 -6.68 -2.31 4.18
CA MET A 1 -7.25 -3.63 4.58
C MET A 1 -6.51 -4.12 5.81
N ASN A 2 -7.19 -4.50 6.89
CA ASN A 2 -6.54 -5.13 8.05
C ASN A 2 -6.20 -6.60 7.73
N ILE A 3 -4.96 -7.00 7.95
CA ILE A 3 -4.44 -8.34 7.67
C ILE A 3 -3.73 -8.98 8.87
N GLY A 4 -3.80 -8.39 10.05
CA GLY A 4 -3.08 -8.88 11.21
C GLY A 4 -3.03 -7.92 12.39
N SER A 5 -2.36 -8.34 13.44
CA SER A 5 -2.20 -7.53 14.65
C SER A 5 -0.97 -7.95 15.44
N PHE A 6 -0.44 -7.02 16.24
CA PHE A 6 0.58 -7.28 17.25
C PHE A 6 0.10 -6.81 18.62
N ALA A 7 0.54 -7.48 19.68
CA ALA A 7 0.24 -7.08 21.05
C ALA A 7 1.43 -7.41 21.96
N LEU A 8 1.56 -6.66 23.06
CA LEU A 8 2.54 -6.95 24.09
C LEU A 8 2.17 -8.26 24.82
N LYS A 9 3.09 -9.21 24.85
CA LYS A 9 2.97 -10.49 25.55
C LYS A 9 4.29 -10.80 26.25
N ASN A 10 4.27 -10.86 27.58
CA ASN A 10 5.44 -11.18 28.39
C ASN A 10 6.68 -10.31 28.05
N GLY A 11 6.47 -9.00 27.85
CA GLY A 11 7.54 -8.07 27.51
C GLY A 11 8.00 -8.11 26.04
N GLN A 12 7.35 -8.90 25.18
CA GLN A 12 7.64 -8.98 23.75
C GLN A 12 6.43 -8.57 22.92
N ILE A 13 6.65 -7.82 21.85
CA ILE A 13 5.57 -7.46 20.92
C ILE A 13 5.42 -8.59 19.92
N ILE A 14 4.35 -9.39 20.05
CA ILE A 14 4.11 -10.60 19.25
C ILE A 14 2.81 -10.46 18.48
N GLY A 15 2.80 -10.96 17.24
CA GLY A 15 1.65 -10.83 16.37
C GLY A 15 1.59 -11.89 15.28
N SER A 16 0.70 -11.64 14.34
CA SER A 16 0.49 -12.49 13.17
C SER A 16 0.02 -11.67 11.99
N ILE A 17 0.35 -12.13 10.79
CA ILE A 17 -0.15 -11.58 9.53
C ILE A 17 -0.69 -12.74 8.70
N ALA A 18 -1.91 -12.58 8.19
CA ALA A 18 -2.55 -13.57 7.33
C ALA A 18 -3.24 -12.92 6.11
N THR A 19 -3.05 -13.54 4.95
CA THR A 19 -3.76 -13.26 3.70
C THR A 19 -4.22 -14.59 3.09
N ALA A 20 -4.82 -14.58 1.90
CA ALA A 20 -5.31 -15.81 1.25
C ALA A 20 -4.22 -16.88 1.04
N THR A 21 -2.95 -16.48 0.86
CA THR A 21 -1.83 -17.40 0.55
C THR A 21 -0.67 -17.30 1.53
N ILE A 22 -0.75 -16.40 2.53
CA ILE A 22 0.31 -16.16 3.51
C ILE A 22 -0.30 -16.35 4.88
N ASP A 23 0.29 -17.20 5.73
CA ASP A 23 -0.07 -17.35 7.13
C ASP A 23 1.18 -17.32 8.01
N LEU A 24 1.54 -16.12 8.48
CA LEU A 24 2.65 -15.89 9.39
C LEU A 24 2.10 -15.79 10.81
N HIS A 25 1.81 -16.95 11.41
CA HIS A 25 1.09 -17.05 12.68
C HIS A 25 1.88 -16.55 13.91
N ARG A 26 3.20 -16.38 13.80
CA ARG A 26 4.06 -15.96 14.91
C ARG A 26 5.18 -15.05 14.41
N LEU A 27 4.91 -13.76 14.52
CA LEU A 27 5.85 -12.67 14.28
C LEU A 27 6.21 -11.98 15.59
N GLY A 28 7.40 -11.39 15.64
CA GLY A 28 7.84 -10.51 16.71
C GLY A 28 8.33 -9.18 16.15
N LEU A 29 8.05 -8.08 16.85
CA LEU A 29 8.68 -6.80 16.58
C LEU A 29 9.82 -6.62 17.58
N ARG A 30 11.05 -6.61 17.07
CA ARG A 30 12.25 -6.34 17.86
C ARG A 30 12.57 -4.85 17.77
N PRO A 31 12.52 -4.08 18.87
CA PRO A 31 12.97 -2.70 18.87
C PRO A 31 14.45 -2.62 18.45
N VAL A 32 14.78 -1.61 17.66
CA VAL A 32 16.15 -1.33 17.26
C VAL A 32 16.66 -0.14 18.05
N ASP A 33 17.73 -0.36 18.80
CA ASP A 33 18.45 0.72 19.47
C ASP A 33 19.59 1.19 18.54
N SER A 34 19.45 2.38 18.00
CA SER A 34 20.42 2.98 17.09
C SER A 34 20.45 4.49 17.26
N SER A 35 21.64 5.07 17.18
CA SER A 35 21.84 6.53 17.13
C SER A 35 21.64 7.12 15.73
N ASN A 36 21.32 6.29 14.72
CA ASN A 36 21.07 6.74 13.35
C ASN A 36 19.58 6.94 13.11
N ASP A 37 19.15 8.17 12.82
CA ASP A 37 17.74 8.51 12.55
C ASP A 37 17.13 7.78 11.34
N LYS A 38 17.97 7.21 10.47
CA LYS A 38 17.52 6.40 9.32
C LYS A 38 17.35 4.92 9.66
N ALA A 39 17.75 4.50 10.86
CA ALA A 39 17.55 3.13 11.31
C ALA A 39 16.05 2.82 11.39
N PRO A 40 15.66 1.56 11.15
CA PRO A 40 14.31 1.13 11.45
C PRO A 40 14.03 1.27 12.94
N PHE A 41 12.77 1.47 13.30
CA PHE A 41 12.30 1.48 14.68
C PHE A 41 12.10 0.04 15.18
N TYR A 42 11.57 -0.83 14.31
CA TYR A 42 11.40 -2.25 14.58
C TYR A 42 11.98 -3.11 13.46
N GLU A 43 12.54 -4.27 13.84
CA GLU A 43 12.75 -5.39 12.93
C GLU A 43 11.60 -6.39 13.06
N ILE A 44 11.15 -6.90 11.93
CA ILE A 44 10.09 -7.92 11.87
C ILE A 44 10.78 -9.28 11.86
N MET A 45 10.55 -10.04 12.92
CA MET A 45 11.10 -11.37 13.13
C MET A 45 10.02 -12.42 12.92
N ALA A 46 10.26 -13.44 12.10
CA ALA A 46 9.38 -14.58 11.93
C ALA A 46 9.93 -15.82 12.63
N TRP A 47 9.06 -16.55 13.34
CA TRP A 47 9.39 -17.85 13.91
C TRP A 47 9.14 -18.96 12.89
N ASN A 48 10.18 -19.70 12.52
CA ASN A 48 10.07 -20.78 11.53
C ASN A 48 9.98 -22.19 12.16
N GLY A 49 9.68 -22.29 13.46
CA GLY A 49 9.67 -23.56 14.19
C GLY A 49 11.00 -23.92 14.87
N LYS A 50 12.12 -23.32 14.46
CA LYS A 50 13.46 -23.60 15.02
C LYS A 50 14.16 -22.35 15.53
N ARG A 51 14.06 -21.24 14.80
CA ARG A 51 14.70 -19.98 15.12
C ARG A 51 13.87 -18.80 14.64
N TRP A 52 14.19 -17.63 15.19
CA TRP A 52 13.72 -16.36 14.67
C TRP A 52 14.59 -15.95 13.47
N ALA A 53 13.95 -15.58 12.36
CA ALA A 53 14.58 -15.00 11.19
C ALA A 53 14.05 -13.59 10.98
N GLN A 54 14.93 -12.64 10.69
CA GLN A 54 14.52 -11.30 10.30
C GLN A 54 13.99 -11.35 8.87
N ILE A 55 12.76 -10.90 8.67
CA ILE A 55 12.07 -10.91 7.37
C ILE A 55 11.64 -9.50 6.95
N GLY A 56 12.02 -8.47 7.69
CA GLY A 56 11.56 -7.12 7.40
C GLY A 56 11.94 -6.13 8.48
N ALA A 57 11.51 -4.89 8.26
CA ALA A 57 11.73 -3.79 9.18
C ALA A 57 10.65 -2.73 9.00
N LEU A 58 10.45 -1.90 10.03
CA LEU A 58 9.47 -0.83 10.09
C LEU A 58 10.14 0.48 10.53
N TRP A 59 9.72 1.58 9.93
CA TRP A 59 10.14 2.94 10.25
C TRP A 59 8.94 3.73 10.74
N GLU A 60 9.18 4.61 11.71
CA GLU A 60 8.16 5.53 12.20
C GLU A 60 7.83 6.57 11.11
N ALA A 61 6.54 6.87 11.00
CA ALA A 61 6.00 7.89 10.11
C ALA A 61 4.81 8.57 10.78
N THR A 62 4.48 9.77 10.29
CA THR A 62 3.33 10.53 10.78
C THR A 62 2.34 10.74 9.64
N SER A 63 1.07 10.47 9.92
CA SER A 63 -0.01 10.62 8.94
C SER A 63 -0.25 12.10 8.66
N ASN A 64 -0.13 12.50 7.39
CA ASN A 64 -0.38 13.89 6.99
C ASN A 64 -1.84 14.32 7.21
N SER A 65 -2.79 13.39 7.20
CA SER A 65 -4.22 13.69 7.34
C SER A 65 -4.71 13.66 8.78
N THR A 66 -4.21 12.74 9.59
CA THR A 66 -4.70 12.52 10.97
C THR A 66 -3.70 12.99 12.04
N GLY A 67 -2.43 13.20 11.70
CA GLY A 67 -1.36 13.43 12.67
C GLY A 67 -0.96 12.21 13.49
N GLU A 68 -1.61 11.06 13.26
CA GLU A 68 -1.33 9.81 13.97
C GLU A 68 0.06 9.27 13.59
N VAL A 69 0.83 8.84 14.59
CA VAL A 69 2.09 8.12 14.39
C VAL A 69 1.78 6.68 14.03
N PHE A 70 2.46 6.17 13.02
CA PHE A 70 2.33 4.79 12.56
C PHE A 70 3.69 4.27 12.10
N TYR A 71 3.81 2.95 11.98
CA TYR A 71 5.05 2.31 11.56
C TYR A 71 4.87 1.67 10.18
N GLN A 72 5.67 2.04 9.20
CA GLN A 72 5.58 1.52 7.84
C GLN A 72 6.83 0.75 7.44
N GLY A 73 6.65 -0.27 6.62
CA GLY A 73 7.77 -1.03 6.07
C GLY A 73 7.30 -2.22 5.27
N ARG A 74 8.14 -3.25 5.16
CA ARG A 74 7.86 -4.42 4.32
C ARG A 74 8.37 -5.71 4.92
N LEU A 75 7.69 -6.80 4.56
CA LEU A 75 8.19 -8.16 4.69
C LEU A 75 8.82 -8.55 3.36
N ASP A 76 10.07 -8.99 3.39
CA ASP A 76 10.91 -9.32 2.25
C ASP A 76 11.74 -10.56 2.61
N ASP A 77 11.24 -11.73 2.19
CA ASP A 77 11.83 -13.04 2.47
C ASP A 77 11.84 -13.85 1.17
N PRO A 78 12.85 -14.71 0.91
CA PRO A 78 12.92 -15.51 -0.32
C PRO A 78 11.70 -16.41 -0.59
N SER A 79 10.88 -16.72 0.41
CA SER A 79 9.64 -17.48 0.23
C SER A 79 8.47 -16.64 -0.30
N LEU A 80 8.58 -15.31 -0.30
CA LEU A 80 7.57 -14.41 -0.83
C LEU A 80 7.83 -14.14 -2.32
N PRO A 81 6.80 -14.20 -3.18
CA PRO A 81 6.95 -13.88 -4.60
C PRO A 81 7.27 -12.40 -4.82
N GLU A 82 6.85 -11.53 -3.92
CA GLU A 82 7.16 -10.10 -3.88
C GLU A 82 7.15 -9.58 -2.43
N PRO A 83 7.85 -8.48 -2.13
CA PRO A 83 7.81 -7.88 -0.80
C PRO A 83 6.39 -7.42 -0.42
N LEU A 84 5.92 -7.79 0.77
CA LEU A 84 4.63 -7.37 1.30
C LEU A 84 4.75 -6.07 2.10
N GLN A 85 4.25 -4.98 1.55
CA GLN A 85 4.21 -3.67 2.21
C GLN A 85 3.17 -3.62 3.33
N VAL A 86 3.55 -3.18 4.52
CA VAL A 86 2.66 -3.13 5.68
C VAL A 86 2.79 -1.82 6.44
N MET A 87 1.69 -1.42 7.08
CA MET A 87 1.63 -0.30 8.01
C MET A 87 1.00 -0.76 9.31
N LEU A 88 1.57 -0.37 10.44
CA LEU A 88 1.09 -0.66 11.78
C LEU A 88 0.59 0.62 12.42
N PHE A 89 -0.67 0.60 12.85
CA PHE A 89 -1.30 1.70 13.58
C PHE A 89 -1.67 1.23 14.97
N GLY A 90 -1.68 2.14 15.94
CA GLY A 90 -1.80 1.83 17.37
C GLY A 90 -0.47 1.93 18.09
N ASP A 91 -0.39 1.37 19.28
CA ASP A 91 0.78 1.45 20.16
C ASP A 91 1.03 0.14 20.92
N VAL A 92 2.02 0.14 21.81
CA VAL A 92 2.41 -1.06 22.57
C VAL A 92 1.38 -1.41 23.66
N GLU A 93 0.64 -0.43 24.18
CA GLU A 93 -0.33 -0.62 25.26
C GLU A 93 -1.64 -1.22 24.74
N GLU A 94 -2.20 -0.65 23.67
CA GLU A 94 -3.43 -1.12 23.04
C GLU A 94 -3.20 -2.22 22.00
N GLY A 95 -1.98 -2.29 21.47
CA GLY A 95 -1.60 -3.17 20.38
C GLY A 95 -1.67 -2.49 19.01
N PHE A 96 -1.08 -3.15 18.02
CA PHE A 96 -1.02 -2.66 16.65
C PHE A 96 -1.98 -3.42 15.73
N ARG A 97 -2.68 -2.69 14.86
CA ARG A 97 -3.36 -3.26 13.69
C ARG A 97 -2.44 -3.22 12.48
N VAL A 98 -2.30 -4.33 11.77
CA VAL A 98 -1.50 -4.42 10.55
C VAL A 98 -2.40 -4.17 9.35
N VAL A 99 -2.06 -3.14 8.57
CA VAL A 99 -2.81 -2.73 7.40
C VAL A 99 -1.96 -2.90 6.16
N TRP A 100 -2.56 -3.53 5.14
CA TRP A 100 -2.07 -3.52 3.78
C TRP A 100 -3.00 -2.70 2.90
N ASN A 101 -2.43 -1.89 2.01
CA ASN A 101 -3.17 -1.15 0.98
C ASN A 101 -2.64 -1.55 -0.39
N ARG A 102 -3.55 -1.84 -1.32
CA ARG A 102 -3.18 -2.08 -2.71
C ARG A 102 -2.69 -0.76 -3.31
N PRO A 103 -1.48 -0.71 -3.90
CA PRO A 103 -1.07 0.45 -4.67
C PRO A 103 -2.13 0.72 -5.74
N ALA A 104 -2.60 1.96 -5.83
CA ALA A 104 -3.44 2.34 -6.95
C ALA A 104 -2.66 2.06 -8.24
N PRO A 105 -3.28 1.49 -9.28
CA PRO A 105 -2.62 1.33 -10.56
C PRO A 105 -2.05 2.69 -10.96
N VAL A 106 -0.72 2.76 -11.12
CA VAL A 106 -0.14 3.91 -11.79
C VAL A 106 -0.81 3.92 -13.15
N ARG A 107 -1.60 4.95 -13.45
CA ARG A 107 -2.13 5.16 -14.80
C ARG A 107 -0.92 5.46 -15.68
N GLN A 108 -0.29 4.41 -16.16
CA GLN A 108 0.63 4.49 -17.27
C GLN A 108 -0.28 4.62 -18.48
N ASN A 109 -0.43 5.86 -18.96
CA ASN A 109 -1.00 6.07 -20.28
C ASN A 109 -0.21 5.19 -21.25
N MET A 110 -0.89 4.41 -22.09
CA MET A 110 -0.30 3.45 -23.02
C MET A 110 0.64 4.09 -24.07
N ASP A 111 0.83 5.42 -24.05
CA ASP A 111 1.67 6.17 -24.99
C ASP A 111 3.10 6.50 -24.46
N GLY A 112 3.45 6.10 -23.24
CA GLY A 112 4.80 6.30 -22.70
C GLY A 112 5.15 7.73 -22.29
N THR A 113 4.23 8.69 -22.37
CA THR A 113 4.52 10.09 -22.01
C THR A 113 4.22 10.35 -20.54
N ARG A 114 5.27 10.60 -19.75
CA ARG A 114 5.14 11.07 -18.36
C ARG A 114 4.67 12.53 -18.34
N GLN A 115 3.37 12.79 -18.30
CA GLN A 115 2.91 14.13 -17.93
C GLN A 115 3.05 14.33 -16.42
N SER A 116 4.13 15.02 -16.04
CA SER A 116 4.18 15.80 -14.80
C SER A 116 2.90 16.65 -14.74
N ARG A 117 2.22 16.66 -13.58
CA ARG A 117 1.04 17.51 -13.34
C ARG A 117 1.43 18.98 -13.50
N ARG A 118 1.42 19.48 -14.72
CA ARG A 118 1.21 20.89 -15.00
C ARG A 118 -0.28 21.09 -14.84
N ARG A 119 -0.69 21.77 -13.77
CA ARG A 119 -2.03 22.37 -13.68
C ARG A 119 -2.13 23.35 -14.84
N GLN A 120 -2.63 22.90 -15.98
CA GLN A 120 -3.04 23.76 -17.05
C GLN A 120 -4.57 23.83 -16.94
N ARG A 121 -5.04 24.92 -16.34
CA ARG A 121 -6.38 25.43 -16.62
C ARG A 121 -6.40 25.66 -18.12
N ASP A 122 -7.25 24.96 -18.85
CA ASP A 122 -7.77 25.43 -20.12
C ASP A 122 -9.21 24.96 -20.19
N ASP A 123 -10.10 25.95 -20.06
CA ASP A 123 -11.52 25.84 -20.31
C ASP A 123 -11.70 25.56 -21.81
N ASN A 124 -11.95 24.29 -22.18
CA ASN A 124 -12.50 23.98 -23.49
C ASN A 124 -13.42 22.77 -23.38
N PHE A 125 -14.66 23.04 -22.97
CA PHE A 125 -15.78 22.13 -23.16
C PHE A 125 -15.93 21.91 -24.67
N GLY A 126 -15.82 20.65 -25.10
CA GLY A 126 -15.89 20.28 -26.51
C GLY A 126 -17.18 20.76 -27.17
N GLU A 127 -17.04 21.33 -28.37
CA GLU A 127 -18.15 21.62 -29.26
C GLU A 127 -18.87 20.29 -29.56
N GLY A 128 -20.07 20.12 -29.00
CA GLY A 128 -20.89 18.94 -29.24
C GLY A 128 -21.48 18.99 -30.66
N ASN A 129 -21.72 17.82 -31.24
CA ASN A 129 -22.32 17.66 -32.57
C ASN A 129 -23.85 17.92 -32.58
N ALA A 130 -24.32 18.84 -31.74
CA ALA A 130 -25.71 19.24 -31.66
C ALA A 130 -25.92 20.47 -32.53
N THR A 131 -26.87 20.37 -33.47
CA THR A 131 -27.36 21.54 -34.21
C THR A 131 -28.11 22.48 -33.27
N GLU A 132 -28.25 23.75 -33.67
CA GLU A 132 -28.86 24.82 -32.87
C GLU A 132 -30.31 24.51 -32.41
N ASP A 133 -31.01 23.63 -33.13
CA ASP A 133 -32.36 23.15 -32.79
C ASP A 133 -32.37 21.86 -31.94
N GLY A 134 -31.22 21.46 -31.39
CA GLY A 134 -31.10 20.32 -30.46
C GLY A 134 -31.15 18.94 -31.11
N ARG A 135 -30.92 18.84 -32.43
CA ARG A 135 -30.80 17.55 -33.14
C ARG A 135 -29.34 17.19 -33.34
N ILE A 136 -29.01 15.91 -33.18
CA ILE A 136 -27.72 15.35 -33.58
C ILE A 136 -27.66 15.21 -35.10
N THR A 137 -26.54 15.58 -35.72
CA THR A 137 -26.30 15.31 -37.15
C THR A 137 -26.16 13.79 -37.33
N GLN A 138 -27.13 13.15 -37.96
CA GLN A 138 -27.03 11.76 -38.40
C GLN A 138 -26.39 11.77 -39.79
N ASP A 139 -25.22 11.14 -39.91
CA ASP A 139 -24.46 10.71 -41.11
C ASP A 139 -23.04 10.44 -40.56
N GLU A 140 -22.40 9.26 -40.51
CA GLU A 140 -22.43 8.04 -41.33
C GLU A 140 -21.91 6.81 -40.53
N GLU A 141 -22.59 5.68 -40.74
CA GLU A 141 -22.16 4.26 -40.75
C GLU A 141 -21.34 3.62 -39.60
N ASP A 142 -22.07 2.93 -38.71
CA ASP A 142 -21.53 1.92 -37.78
C ASP A 142 -21.03 0.67 -38.55
N HIS A 143 -19.75 0.65 -38.92
CA HIS A 143 -19.15 -0.54 -39.50
C HIS A 143 -18.77 -1.56 -38.41
N ILE A 144 -19.53 -2.66 -38.31
CA ILE A 144 -19.18 -3.82 -37.48
C ILE A 144 -18.28 -4.76 -38.29
N PRO A 145 -17.05 -5.10 -37.83
CA PRO A 145 -16.23 -6.08 -38.52
C PRO A 145 -16.73 -7.51 -38.24
N ALA A 146 -16.74 -8.33 -39.28
CA ALA A 146 -17.02 -9.76 -39.17
C ALA A 146 -15.79 -10.53 -38.65
N PHE A 147 -16.07 -11.64 -37.96
CA PHE A 147 -15.16 -12.54 -37.23
C PHE A 147 -13.95 -13.04 -38.02
#